data_AF-A0A8B9DIG7-F1
#
_entry.id   AF-A0A8B9DIG7-F1
#
_cell.length_a   1.000
_cell.length_b   1.000
_cell.length_c   1.000
_cell.angle_alpha   90.00
_cell.angle_beta   90.00
_cell.angle_gamma   90.00
#
_symmetry.space_group_name_H-M   'P 1'
#
loop_
_entity.id
_entity.type
_entity.pdbx_description
1 polymer ?
#
loop_
_entity_poly.entity_id
_entity_poly.type
_entity_poly.pdbx_seq_one_letter_code
_entity_poly.pdbx_strand_id
1 'polypeptide(L)'
;MLLCGNLRGGRGGEAAGQSPFPAALRSASRAPSLRGSDLQPPGAGLASPEPRAPAAAGASDLGGPPGPRVPGLPPGRSGRRAGPPLLGGSLQIPAAGSARSSAAAPRTMGGKKVCVVGSGNWGSAIAKIAGSNAARLSTFENLVSMWVLEEEVGGRRLTEIINTEHENVKYLPGHKLPPNVVAEPDLLKACAGADVLLFVVPHQFIGKVCEQLKGHVKKGAIGVSLIKGVDEGPDGLRLISDIIHEKLGIEMSVLMGANIANEVAEEKFCETTIGCKNAQYGQILKELMQTPNFRVTVVQEADTVEICGALKNIVAVGAGFCDGLGFGDNTKAAVIRLGLMEMIGFAKLFCKGPVTPSTFLESCGVADLITTCYGGRNRKVAEAFAKTGKSIEQLEKEMLNGQKLQGPQTSAELHRILKSKNMVEKFPLFTAVYQICYEGKPVTDVIKCLQNHPEHM
;
A
#
# COMPACT_ATOMS: atom_id res chain seq x y z
N MET A 1 7.65 -22.55 35.64
CA MET A 1 7.60 -23.96 36.05
C MET A 1 8.74 -24.68 35.34
N LEU A 2 9.68 -25.24 36.12
CA LEU A 2 10.96 -25.80 35.69
C LEU A 2 10.81 -27.07 34.84
N LEU A 3 11.81 -27.33 33.98
CA LEU A 3 12.43 -28.66 33.91
C LEU A 3 13.91 -28.55 33.51
N CYS A 4 14.75 -29.06 34.42
CA CYS A 4 16.20 -29.20 34.33
C CYS A 4 16.61 -30.38 33.42
N GLY A 5 17.83 -30.29 32.89
CA GLY A 5 18.56 -31.43 32.32
C GLY A 5 20.06 -31.14 32.24
N ASN A 6 20.76 -31.33 33.37
CA ASN A 6 22.23 -31.32 33.46
C ASN A 6 22.79 -32.69 33.08
N LEU A 7 23.84 -32.74 32.26
CA LEU A 7 24.87 -33.79 32.30
C LEU A 7 26.25 -33.15 32.08
N ARG A 8 27.15 -33.42 33.03
CA ARG A 8 28.57 -32.99 33.08
C ARG A 8 29.49 -34.15 32.70
N GLY A 9 30.65 -33.80 32.13
CA GLY A 9 31.95 -34.47 32.32
C GLY A 9 32.48 -35.21 31.09
N GLY A 10 33.70 -34.99 30.59
CA GLY A 10 34.78 -34.08 30.99
C GLY A 10 36.06 -34.32 30.18
N ARG A 11 37.04 -33.39 30.35
CA ARG A 11 38.50 -33.43 30.08
C ARG A 11 38.96 -33.69 28.63
N GLY A 12 39.97 -33.03 28.06
CA GLY A 12 40.95 -32.05 28.52
C GLY A 12 41.93 -31.77 27.36
N GLY A 13 42.69 -30.68 27.42
CA GLY A 13 43.74 -30.37 26.43
C GLY A 13 44.06 -28.88 26.34
N GLU A 14 45.05 -28.45 27.11
CA GLU A 14 45.69 -27.13 27.07
C GLU A 14 46.49 -26.92 25.77
N ALA A 15 46.53 -25.68 25.27
CA ALA A 15 47.74 -25.06 24.71
C ALA A 15 47.59 -23.53 24.68
N ALA A 16 48.63 -22.86 25.14
CA ALA A 16 48.76 -21.44 25.40
C ALA A 16 48.99 -20.59 24.13
N GLY A 17 48.68 -19.29 24.21
CA GLY A 17 48.93 -18.32 23.14
C GLY A 17 48.62 -16.87 23.49
N GLN A 18 49.38 -16.33 24.45
CA GLN A 18 49.83 -14.93 24.65
C GLN A 18 49.01 -13.72 24.07
N SER A 19 48.54 -12.91 25.03
CA SER A 19 48.36 -11.43 25.11
C SER A 19 49.36 -10.57 24.28
N PRO A 20 49.16 -9.24 24.03
CA PRO A 20 48.42 -8.31 24.89
C PRO A 20 47.62 -7.11 24.31
N PHE A 21 46.77 -6.60 25.21
CA PHE A 21 46.17 -5.26 25.32
C PHE A 21 47.20 -4.09 25.20
N PRO A 22 46.73 -2.84 25.00
CA PRO A 22 46.49 -1.98 26.18
C PRO A 22 45.19 -1.16 26.14
N ALA A 23 44.61 -1.02 27.32
CA ALA A 23 43.66 0.03 27.69
C ALA A 23 44.41 1.21 28.33
N ALA A 24 43.94 2.45 28.10
CA ALA A 24 44.06 3.68 28.91
C ALA A 24 43.83 4.89 27.94
N LEU A 25 43.09 5.96 28.23
CA LEU A 25 43.12 6.83 29.41
C LEU A 25 41.83 7.66 29.51
N ARG A 26 41.38 7.90 30.75
CA ARG A 26 40.51 9.03 31.13
C ARG A 26 41.34 10.31 31.22
N SER A 27 40.80 11.45 30.79
CA SER A 27 40.97 12.71 31.54
C SER A 27 39.89 13.72 31.17
N ALA A 28 39.36 14.36 32.21
CA ALA A 28 38.44 15.48 32.15
C ALA A 28 39.22 16.79 32.25
N SER A 29 38.76 17.85 31.57
CA SER A 29 39.21 19.23 31.74
C SER A 29 38.01 20.15 31.48
N ARG A 30 37.37 20.65 32.55
CA ARG A 30 37.48 22.03 33.07
C ARG A 30 36.93 23.11 32.12
N ALA A 31 35.82 23.69 32.57
CA ALA A 31 35.24 24.95 32.12
C ALA A 31 36.08 26.17 32.54
N PRO A 32 35.86 27.33 31.90
CA PRO A 32 36.05 28.63 32.53
C PRO A 32 34.72 29.37 32.77
N SER A 33 34.63 29.96 33.95
CA SER A 33 33.65 30.95 34.38
C SER A 33 33.95 32.34 33.81
N LEU A 34 32.94 33.10 33.38
CA LEU A 34 32.94 34.56 33.47
C LEU A 34 31.53 35.08 33.80
N ARG A 35 31.44 35.81 34.92
CA ARG A 35 30.46 36.87 35.20
C ARG A 35 30.64 37.97 34.15
N GLY A 36 29.69 38.79 33.73
CA GLY A 36 28.34 39.13 34.16
C GLY A 36 28.09 40.55 33.66
N SER A 37 26.87 40.89 33.25
CA SER A 37 26.37 42.27 33.23
C SER A 37 24.89 42.28 32.89
N ASP A 38 24.14 42.92 33.78
CA ASP A 38 22.74 43.32 33.67
C ASP A 38 22.40 43.97 32.34
N LEU A 39 21.15 43.78 31.89
CA LEU A 39 20.32 44.77 31.19
C LEU A 39 18.89 44.19 31.05
N GLN A 40 17.99 44.67 31.90
CA GLN A 40 16.55 44.79 31.60
C GLN A 40 16.36 45.86 30.51
N PRO A 41 15.30 45.85 29.66
CA PRO A 41 13.95 46.26 30.10
C PRO A 41 12.80 45.61 29.27
N PRO A 42 11.61 46.23 29.11
CA PRO A 42 10.37 45.91 29.83
C PRO A 42 9.30 45.25 28.94
N GLY A 43 8.16 44.88 29.55
CA GLY A 43 7.07 44.15 28.92
C GLY A 43 5.98 44.97 28.21
N ALA A 44 4.96 44.19 27.82
CA ALA A 44 3.60 44.52 27.41
C ALA A 44 3.38 45.10 26.00
N GLY A 45 2.53 44.39 25.22
CA GLY A 45 2.00 44.88 23.95
C GLY A 45 1.21 43.82 23.18
N LEU A 46 -0.06 43.63 23.55
CA LEU A 46 -1.08 42.90 22.79
C LEU A 46 -1.28 43.52 21.39
N ALA A 47 -1.35 42.70 20.35
CA ALA A 47 -2.21 42.94 19.17
C ALA A 47 -2.23 41.71 18.25
N SER A 48 -3.38 41.05 18.18
CA SER A 48 -3.75 40.09 17.13
C SER A 48 -3.93 40.82 15.79
N PRO A 49 -3.57 40.23 14.63
CA PRO A 49 -4.06 40.71 13.35
C PRO A 49 -5.34 39.95 12.96
N GLU A 50 -6.43 40.70 12.77
CA GLU A 50 -7.63 40.25 12.06
C GLU A 50 -7.34 39.98 10.57
N PRO A 51 -8.07 39.04 9.93
CA PRO A 51 -7.90 38.72 8.53
C PRO A 51 -8.56 39.76 7.61
N ARG A 52 -7.81 40.24 6.61
CA ARG A 52 -8.33 41.07 5.51
C ARG A 52 -9.23 40.26 4.59
N ALA A 53 -10.43 40.79 4.33
CA ALA A 53 -11.31 40.35 3.26
C ALA A 53 -10.71 40.63 1.86
N PRO A 54 -11.00 39.82 0.83
CA PRO A 54 -10.54 40.09 -0.52
C PRO A 54 -11.41 41.17 -1.20
N ALA A 55 -10.73 42.09 -1.87
CA ALA A 55 -11.33 43.12 -2.71
C ALA A 55 -11.86 42.54 -4.03
N ALA A 56 -13.04 42.99 -4.43
CA ALA A 56 -13.62 42.75 -5.74
C ALA A 56 -12.89 43.58 -6.82
N ALA A 57 -12.49 42.91 -7.90
CA ALA A 57 -12.21 43.48 -9.22
C ALA A 57 -12.97 42.59 -10.21
N GLY A 58 -13.90 43.08 -11.02
CA GLY A 58 -13.67 44.09 -12.04
C GLY A 58 -13.63 43.36 -13.37
N ALA A 59 -14.81 43.17 -13.99
CA ALA A 59 -14.96 42.49 -15.26
C ALA A 59 -14.32 43.31 -16.38
N SER A 60 -13.48 42.68 -17.21
CA SER A 60 -13.09 43.20 -18.51
C SER A 60 -13.02 42.05 -19.53
N ASP A 61 -13.85 42.24 -20.53
CA ASP A 61 -14.09 41.50 -21.76
C ASP A 61 -12.85 41.47 -22.68
N LEU A 62 -12.37 40.29 -23.09
CA LEU A 62 -11.49 40.12 -24.26
C LEU A 62 -11.72 38.74 -24.91
N GLY A 63 -12.11 38.78 -26.19
CA GLY A 63 -12.54 37.64 -26.99
C GLY A 63 -11.45 36.65 -27.41
N GLY A 64 -11.87 35.40 -27.60
CA GLY A 64 -11.09 34.32 -28.20
C GLY A 64 -11.39 34.11 -29.70
N PRO A 65 -10.46 33.53 -30.48
CA PRO A 65 -10.61 33.31 -31.92
C PRO A 65 -11.45 32.06 -32.26
N PRO A 66 -11.99 31.94 -33.50
CA PRO A 66 -12.95 30.89 -33.85
C PRO A 66 -12.29 29.57 -34.24
N GLY A 67 -12.91 28.45 -33.81
CA GLY A 67 -12.57 27.09 -34.22
C GLY A 67 -13.20 26.68 -35.57
N PRO A 68 -12.69 25.61 -36.23
CA PRO A 68 -13.08 25.24 -37.58
C PRO A 68 -14.42 24.49 -37.66
N ARG A 69 -15.14 24.73 -38.76
CA ARG A 69 -16.45 24.16 -39.11
C ARG A 69 -16.33 22.72 -39.63
N VAL A 70 -17.26 21.85 -39.21
CA VAL A 70 -17.49 20.50 -39.76
C VAL A 70 -18.63 20.56 -40.80
N PRO A 71 -18.53 19.91 -41.98
CA PRO A 71 -19.61 19.92 -42.97
C PRO A 71 -20.72 18.90 -42.67
N GLY A 72 -21.98 19.29 -42.92
CA GLY A 72 -23.17 18.49 -42.70
C GLY A 72 -23.45 17.43 -43.77
N LEU A 73 -24.25 16.43 -43.39
CA LEU A 73 -24.84 15.40 -44.24
C LEU A 73 -26.37 15.60 -44.34
N PRO A 74 -27.01 15.28 -45.47
CA PRO A 74 -28.39 15.66 -45.78
C PRO A 74 -29.46 14.67 -45.24
N PRO A 75 -30.76 15.05 -45.21
CA PRO A 75 -31.80 14.29 -44.53
C PRO A 75 -32.42 13.19 -45.40
N GLY A 76 -32.61 11.99 -44.81
CA GLY A 76 -33.31 10.86 -45.41
C GLY A 76 -34.82 10.88 -45.12
N ARG A 77 -35.61 10.69 -46.18
CA ARG A 77 -37.08 10.75 -46.24
C ARG A 77 -37.80 9.62 -45.50
N SER A 78 -39.02 9.95 -45.05
CA SER A 78 -40.11 9.06 -44.66
C SER A 78 -40.60 8.14 -45.79
N GLY A 79 -40.92 6.88 -45.47
CA GLY A 79 -41.66 5.97 -46.35
C GLY A 79 -42.32 4.82 -45.60
N ARG A 80 -43.66 4.87 -45.47
CA ARG A 80 -44.53 3.72 -45.15
C ARG A 80 -44.78 2.91 -46.42
N ARG A 81 -44.84 1.56 -46.33
CA ARG A 81 -45.73 0.60 -47.05
C ARG A 81 -45.24 -0.84 -46.76
N ALA A 82 -46.04 -1.69 -46.11
CA ALA A 82 -47.02 -2.65 -46.68
C ALA A 82 -46.40 -4.05 -46.91
N GLY A 83 -46.85 -5.06 -46.13
CA GLY A 83 -46.84 -6.48 -46.56
C GLY A 83 -48.04 -6.77 -47.48
N PRO A 84 -48.38 -8.02 -47.89
CA PRO A 84 -47.91 -9.40 -47.55
C PRO A 84 -47.53 -10.17 -48.87
N PRO A 85 -47.64 -11.52 -49.08
CA PRO A 85 -48.04 -12.67 -48.24
C PRO A 85 -47.18 -13.96 -48.32
N LEU A 86 -47.69 -14.95 -47.59
CA LEU A 86 -47.30 -16.34 -47.30
C LEU A 86 -46.98 -17.25 -48.51
N LEU A 87 -46.05 -18.19 -48.28
CA LEU A 87 -45.91 -19.56 -48.83
C LEU A 87 -44.97 -20.29 -47.83
N GLY A 88 -45.31 -21.39 -47.15
CA GLY A 88 -45.72 -22.68 -47.67
C GLY A 88 -44.49 -23.59 -47.75
N GLY A 89 -44.23 -24.46 -46.75
CA GLY A 89 -43.09 -25.39 -46.80
C GLY A 89 -42.76 -26.09 -45.48
N SER A 90 -43.41 -27.21 -45.25
CA SER A 90 -43.14 -28.21 -44.21
C SER A 90 -41.86 -29.01 -44.48
N LEU A 91 -41.02 -29.22 -43.45
CA LEU A 91 -40.00 -30.25 -43.43
C LEU A 91 -39.81 -30.80 -42.00
N GLN A 92 -40.15 -32.08 -41.85
CA GLN A 92 -39.97 -32.92 -40.66
C GLN A 92 -38.49 -33.25 -40.46
N ILE A 93 -38.03 -33.25 -39.19
CA ILE A 93 -36.80 -33.88 -38.73
C ILE A 93 -37.14 -34.71 -37.47
N PRO A 94 -36.60 -35.94 -37.31
CA PRO A 94 -37.23 -36.97 -36.48
C PRO A 94 -36.87 -36.88 -34.99
N ALA A 95 -37.74 -37.48 -34.18
CA ALA A 95 -37.58 -37.66 -32.75
C ALA A 95 -36.55 -38.75 -32.41
N ALA A 96 -35.70 -38.48 -31.41
CA ALA A 96 -34.93 -39.51 -30.72
C ALA A 96 -34.66 -39.12 -29.26
N GLY A 97 -35.00 -40.02 -28.33
CA GLY A 97 -34.26 -40.20 -27.07
C GLY A 97 -34.68 -39.40 -25.85
N SER A 98 -35.71 -39.87 -25.13
CA SER A 98 -35.93 -39.52 -23.72
C SER A 98 -34.83 -40.14 -22.85
N ALA A 99 -33.83 -39.33 -22.49
CA ALA A 99 -32.98 -39.58 -21.33
C ALA A 99 -33.31 -38.53 -20.26
N ARG A 100 -34.07 -38.93 -19.24
CA ARG A 100 -34.29 -38.11 -18.04
C ARG A 100 -32.99 -38.02 -17.25
N SER A 101 -32.18 -37.01 -17.56
CA SER A 101 -31.20 -36.47 -16.61
C SER A 101 -31.98 -35.63 -15.61
N SER A 102 -31.97 -36.02 -14.33
CA SER A 102 -32.48 -35.16 -13.27
C SER A 102 -31.61 -33.91 -13.21
N ALA A 103 -32.09 -32.83 -13.82
CA ALA A 103 -31.55 -31.50 -13.58
C ALA A 103 -31.71 -31.22 -12.08
N ALA A 104 -30.61 -31.35 -11.34
CA ALA A 104 -30.56 -30.87 -9.98
C ALA A 104 -30.96 -29.40 -10.00
N ALA A 105 -31.91 -29.03 -9.15
CA ALA A 105 -32.25 -27.63 -8.89
C ALA A 105 -30.95 -26.84 -8.66
N PRO A 106 -30.85 -25.57 -9.11
CA PRO A 106 -29.66 -24.78 -8.85
C PRO A 106 -29.45 -24.77 -7.34
N ARG A 107 -28.32 -25.31 -6.88
CA ARG A 107 -27.89 -25.12 -5.50
C ARG A 107 -28.02 -23.63 -5.23
N THR A 108 -28.79 -23.26 -4.22
CA THR A 108 -28.74 -21.92 -3.63
C THR A 108 -27.29 -21.73 -3.20
N MET A 109 -26.47 -21.15 -4.07
CA MET A 109 -25.08 -20.85 -3.75
C MET A 109 -25.13 -19.84 -2.64
N GLY A 110 -24.75 -20.25 -1.43
CA GLY A 110 -24.53 -19.31 -0.34
C GLY A 110 -23.59 -18.20 -0.81
N GLY A 111 -23.71 -17.02 -0.22
CA GLY A 111 -22.79 -15.92 -0.49
C GLY A 111 -21.33 -16.33 -0.28
N LYS A 112 -20.39 -15.59 -0.85
CA LYS A 112 -18.96 -15.82 -0.62
C LYS A 112 -18.57 -15.37 0.78
N LYS A 113 -17.93 -16.24 1.56
CA LYS A 113 -17.41 -15.88 2.88
C LYS A 113 -16.13 -15.05 2.76
N VAL A 114 -16.06 -13.92 3.46
CA VAL A 114 -14.92 -12.99 3.41
C VAL A 114 -14.18 -13.00 4.74
N CYS A 115 -12.84 -13.06 4.68
CA CYS A 115 -11.98 -12.88 5.85
C CYS A 115 -10.93 -11.80 5.59
N VAL A 116 -10.83 -10.84 6.52
CA VAL A 116 -9.78 -9.84 6.57
C VAL A 116 -8.63 -10.38 7.43
N VAL A 117 -7.50 -10.70 6.80
CA VAL A 117 -6.31 -11.19 7.48
C VAL A 117 -5.45 -9.99 7.90
N GLY A 118 -5.76 -9.43 9.07
CA GLY A 118 -5.04 -8.30 9.65
C GLY A 118 -5.98 -7.18 10.13
N SER A 119 -5.67 -6.60 11.28
CA SER A 119 -6.54 -5.66 12.00
C SER A 119 -5.85 -4.34 12.35
N GLY A 120 -4.84 -3.93 11.57
CA GLY A 120 -4.21 -2.63 11.74
C GLY A 120 -5.12 -1.47 11.34
N ASN A 121 -4.55 -0.27 11.24
CA ASN A 121 -5.26 0.93 10.83
C ASN A 121 -5.92 0.76 9.43
N TRP A 122 -5.15 0.26 8.45
CA TRP A 122 -5.70 -0.07 7.13
C TRP A 122 -6.64 -1.28 7.14
N GLY A 123 -6.30 -2.35 7.87
CA GLY A 123 -7.15 -3.54 7.97
C GLY A 123 -8.54 -3.24 8.53
N SER A 124 -8.64 -2.34 9.52
CA SER A 124 -9.90 -1.90 10.10
C SER A 124 -10.73 -1.05 9.13
N ALA A 125 -10.10 -0.14 8.37
CA ALA A 125 -10.78 0.66 7.35
C ALA A 125 -11.33 -0.24 6.21
N ILE A 126 -10.55 -1.25 5.82
CA ILE A 126 -10.95 -2.26 4.83
C ILE A 126 -12.09 -3.14 5.36
N ALA A 127 -12.03 -3.55 6.63
CA ALA A 127 -13.12 -4.28 7.26
C ALA A 127 -14.43 -3.46 7.30
N LYS A 128 -14.35 -2.13 7.48
CA LYS A 128 -15.52 -1.24 7.38
C LYS A 128 -16.16 -1.29 5.99
N ILE A 129 -15.36 -1.23 4.93
CA ILE A 129 -15.85 -1.33 3.54
C ILE A 129 -16.42 -2.72 3.25
N ALA A 130 -15.63 -3.77 3.50
CA ALA A 130 -16.00 -5.15 3.21
C ALA A 130 -17.25 -5.56 3.99
N GLY A 131 -17.33 -5.22 5.29
CA GLY A 131 -18.51 -5.49 6.12
C GLY A 131 -19.76 -4.77 5.61
N SER A 132 -19.66 -3.49 5.24
CA SER A 132 -20.79 -2.72 4.73
C SER A 132 -21.33 -3.28 3.41
N ASN A 133 -20.43 -3.68 2.50
CA ASN A 133 -20.82 -4.25 1.22
C ASN A 133 -21.34 -5.69 1.37
N ALA A 134 -20.74 -6.51 2.23
CA ALA A 134 -21.19 -7.88 2.49
C ALA A 134 -22.59 -7.94 3.12
N ALA A 135 -22.93 -6.96 3.97
CA ALA A 135 -24.28 -6.85 4.54
C ALA A 135 -25.35 -6.48 3.50
N ARG A 136 -24.95 -5.80 2.42
CA ARG A 136 -25.87 -5.26 1.40
C ARG A 136 -25.99 -6.15 0.17
N LEU A 137 -24.95 -6.89 -0.18
CA LEU A 137 -24.84 -7.63 -1.44
C LEU A 137 -25.00 -9.13 -1.21
N SER A 138 -25.98 -9.76 -1.85
CA SER A 138 -26.21 -11.21 -1.77
C SER A 138 -25.07 -12.07 -2.35
N THR A 139 -24.13 -11.46 -3.09
CA THR A 139 -22.92 -12.13 -3.59
C THR A 139 -22.02 -12.60 -2.44
N PHE A 140 -22.10 -11.97 -1.26
CA PHE A 140 -21.27 -12.27 -0.09
C PHE A 140 -22.13 -12.75 1.08
N GLU A 141 -21.55 -13.56 1.97
CA GLU A 141 -22.18 -13.80 3.26
C GLU A 141 -22.15 -12.53 4.09
N ASN A 142 -23.20 -12.26 4.87
CA ASN A 142 -23.24 -11.09 5.74
C ASN A 142 -22.05 -11.06 6.71
N LEU A 143 -21.66 -12.20 7.30
CA LEU A 143 -20.57 -12.25 8.26
C LEU A 143 -19.21 -12.10 7.58
N VAL A 144 -18.43 -11.12 8.04
CA VAL A 144 -17.03 -10.92 7.65
C VAL A 144 -16.14 -11.21 8.86
N SER A 145 -15.27 -12.21 8.79
CA SER A 145 -14.28 -12.43 9.85
C SER A 145 -13.11 -11.47 9.67
N MET A 146 -12.53 -11.04 10.79
CA MET A 146 -11.30 -10.24 10.81
C MET A 146 -10.34 -10.87 11.80
N TRP A 147 -9.20 -11.36 11.30
CA TRP A 147 -8.15 -11.86 12.17
C TRP A 147 -7.48 -10.70 12.91
N VAL A 148 -7.48 -10.78 14.24
CA VAL A 148 -6.86 -9.81 15.13
C VAL A 148 -5.76 -10.49 15.91
N LEU A 149 -4.51 -10.04 15.77
CA LEU A 149 -3.46 -10.49 16.68
C LEU A 149 -3.81 -10.00 18.09
N GLU A 150 -3.99 -10.93 19.02
CA GLU A 150 -4.52 -10.59 20.34
C GLU A 150 -3.59 -9.66 21.12
N GLU A 151 -4.18 -8.60 21.67
CA GLU A 151 -3.52 -7.61 22.50
C GLU A 151 -4.42 -7.21 23.67
N GLU A 152 -3.81 -6.73 24.75
CA GLU A 152 -4.56 -6.19 25.89
C GLU A 152 -4.61 -4.66 25.80
N VAL A 153 -5.81 -4.09 25.90
CA VAL A 153 -6.05 -2.64 25.92
C VAL A 153 -6.95 -2.33 27.10
N GLY A 154 -6.43 -1.62 28.10
CA GLY A 154 -7.20 -1.26 29.29
C GLY A 154 -7.70 -2.47 30.10
N GLY A 155 -6.93 -3.56 30.16
CA GLY A 155 -7.30 -4.79 30.89
C GLY A 155 -8.31 -5.70 30.18
N ARG A 156 -8.70 -5.36 28.93
CA ARG A 156 -9.60 -6.18 28.10
C ARG A 156 -8.89 -6.67 26.85
N ARG A 157 -9.30 -7.83 26.35
CA ARG A 157 -8.81 -8.37 25.07
C ARG A 157 -9.31 -7.49 23.93
N LEU A 158 -8.42 -7.11 23.02
CA LEU A 158 -8.78 -6.24 21.89
C LEU A 158 -9.89 -6.85 21.03
N THR A 159 -9.89 -8.18 20.84
CA THR A 159 -10.97 -8.89 20.15
C THR A 159 -12.34 -8.73 20.83
N GLU A 160 -12.38 -8.77 22.16
CA GLU A 160 -13.59 -8.56 22.94
C GLU A 160 -14.09 -7.11 22.80
N ILE A 161 -13.19 -6.13 22.88
CA ILE A 161 -13.52 -4.71 22.67
C ILE A 161 -14.11 -4.52 21.27
N ILE A 162 -13.45 -5.04 20.22
CA ILE A 162 -13.94 -4.91 18.85
C ILE A 162 -15.31 -5.57 18.68
N ASN A 163 -15.53 -6.76 19.23
CA ASN A 163 -16.81 -7.47 19.08
C ASN A 163 -17.95 -6.85 19.91
N THR A 164 -17.65 -6.14 21.00
CA THR A 164 -18.68 -5.52 21.88
C THR A 164 -18.95 -4.06 21.56
N GLU A 165 -17.91 -3.30 21.20
CA GLU A 165 -17.99 -1.86 20.94
C GLU A 165 -17.97 -1.53 19.44
N HIS A 166 -17.76 -2.55 18.60
CA HIS A 166 -17.64 -2.43 17.14
C HIS A 166 -16.62 -1.36 16.74
N GLU A 167 -15.48 -1.33 17.42
CA GLU A 167 -14.43 -0.33 17.20
C GLU A 167 -13.07 -0.91 17.51
N ASN A 168 -12.11 -0.67 16.62
CA ASN A 168 -10.71 -0.96 16.91
C ASN A 168 -10.07 0.26 17.57
N VAL A 169 -10.32 0.43 18.86
CA VAL A 169 -9.93 1.60 19.67
C VAL A 169 -8.42 1.89 19.64
N LYS A 170 -7.59 0.88 19.32
CA LYS A 170 -6.14 1.04 19.22
C LYS A 170 -5.68 1.52 17.85
N TYR A 171 -6.22 0.94 16.78
CA TYR A 171 -5.68 1.14 15.43
C TYR A 171 -6.53 2.03 14.53
N LEU A 172 -7.81 2.21 14.83
CA LEU A 172 -8.71 3.11 14.10
C LEU A 172 -9.71 3.76 15.07
N PRO A 173 -9.23 4.55 16.06
CA PRO A 173 -10.08 5.16 17.08
C PRO A 173 -11.08 6.15 16.45
N GLY A 174 -12.30 6.18 16.99
CA GLY A 174 -13.37 7.07 16.56
C GLY A 174 -14.19 6.56 15.37
N HIS A 175 -13.87 5.38 14.82
CA HIS A 175 -14.58 4.81 13.68
C HIS A 175 -15.24 3.47 14.03
N LYS A 176 -16.56 3.40 13.87
CA LYS A 176 -17.31 2.16 14.05
C LYS A 176 -17.13 1.22 12.85
N LEU A 177 -16.83 -0.03 13.16
CA LEU A 177 -16.91 -1.16 12.25
C LEU A 177 -18.38 -1.64 12.14
N PRO A 178 -18.79 -2.16 10.99
CA PRO A 178 -20.11 -2.79 10.86
C PRO A 178 -20.25 -3.96 11.84
N PRO A 179 -21.44 -4.17 12.45
CA PRO A 179 -21.63 -5.20 13.48
C PRO A 179 -21.50 -6.64 12.96
N ASN A 180 -21.56 -6.82 11.64
CA ASN A 180 -21.32 -8.09 10.96
C ASN A 180 -19.81 -8.40 10.76
N VAL A 181 -18.91 -7.50 11.16
CA VAL A 181 -17.47 -7.76 11.23
C VAL A 181 -17.14 -8.39 12.59
N VAL A 182 -16.62 -9.62 12.57
CA VAL A 182 -16.30 -10.38 13.79
C VAL A 182 -14.79 -10.51 13.94
N ALA A 183 -14.25 -9.96 15.03
CA ALA A 183 -12.86 -10.13 15.43
C ALA A 183 -12.61 -11.54 15.98
N GLU A 184 -11.65 -12.25 15.39
CA GLU A 184 -11.26 -13.60 15.80
C GLU A 184 -9.73 -13.65 16.04
N PRO A 185 -9.27 -14.03 17.25
CA PRO A 185 -7.84 -14.10 17.57
C PRO A 185 -7.11 -15.26 16.89
N ASP A 186 -7.80 -16.37 16.63
CA ASP A 186 -7.22 -17.56 16.00
C ASP A 186 -7.24 -17.43 14.47
N LEU A 187 -6.04 -17.36 13.88
CA LEU A 187 -5.87 -17.17 12.44
C LEU A 187 -6.56 -18.27 11.61
N LEU A 188 -6.52 -19.53 12.06
CA LEU A 188 -7.11 -20.65 11.33
C LEU A 188 -8.63 -20.58 11.40
N LYS A 189 -9.20 -20.27 12.56
CA LYS A 189 -10.65 -20.08 12.72
C LYS A 189 -11.15 -18.89 11.90
N ALA A 190 -10.42 -17.78 11.89
CA ALA A 190 -10.80 -16.60 11.12
C ALA A 190 -10.89 -16.91 9.62
N CYS A 191 -9.92 -17.67 9.10
CA CYS A 191 -9.82 -18.01 7.68
C CYS A 191 -10.65 -19.25 7.27
N ALA A 192 -11.17 -20.01 8.23
CA ALA A 192 -11.84 -21.28 7.97
C ALA A 192 -13.02 -21.14 7.00
N GLY A 193 -12.91 -21.79 5.84
CA GLY A 193 -13.96 -21.79 4.82
C GLY A 193 -14.14 -20.48 4.04
N ALA A 194 -13.26 -19.48 4.23
CA ALA A 194 -13.32 -18.23 3.49
C ALA A 194 -13.12 -18.46 1.98
N ASP A 195 -13.98 -17.81 1.18
CA ASP A 195 -13.87 -17.75 -0.28
C ASP A 195 -12.96 -16.62 -0.75
N VAL A 196 -12.89 -15.54 0.05
CA VAL A 196 -12.05 -14.37 -0.22
C VAL A 196 -11.22 -14.05 1.02
N LEU A 197 -9.89 -13.98 0.84
CA LEU A 197 -8.92 -13.63 1.87
C LEU A 197 -8.27 -12.29 1.53
N LEU A 198 -8.53 -11.26 2.34
CA LEU A 198 -7.92 -9.94 2.21
C LEU A 198 -6.69 -9.84 3.13
N PHE A 199 -5.48 -10.00 2.58
CA PHE A 199 -4.23 -9.93 3.33
C PHE A 199 -3.81 -8.47 3.54
N VAL A 200 -3.84 -8.02 4.80
CA VAL A 200 -3.61 -6.62 5.18
C VAL A 200 -2.83 -6.52 6.50
N VAL A 201 -1.68 -7.19 6.53
CA VAL A 201 -0.71 -7.13 7.63
C VAL A 201 0.54 -6.32 7.23
N PRO A 202 1.32 -5.79 8.18
CA PRO A 202 2.67 -5.31 7.88
C PRO A 202 3.50 -6.42 7.21
N HIS A 203 4.29 -6.07 6.19
CA HIS A 203 4.94 -7.07 5.33
C HIS A 203 5.76 -8.08 6.14
N GLN A 204 6.42 -7.66 7.23
CA GLN A 204 7.32 -8.52 7.99
C GLN A 204 6.61 -9.71 8.67
N PHE A 205 5.28 -9.68 8.77
CA PHE A 205 4.49 -10.74 9.39
C PHE A 205 3.93 -11.73 8.36
N ILE A 206 3.94 -11.41 7.06
CA ILE A 206 3.25 -12.24 6.05
C ILE A 206 3.82 -13.65 5.97
N GLY A 207 5.14 -13.81 6.11
CA GLY A 207 5.78 -15.12 6.10
C GLY A 207 5.22 -16.04 7.20
N LYS A 208 5.10 -15.55 8.44
CA LYS A 208 4.55 -16.32 9.57
C LYS A 208 3.06 -16.61 9.41
N VAL A 209 2.30 -15.69 8.82
CA VAL A 209 0.87 -15.88 8.51
C VAL A 209 0.69 -16.99 7.49
N CYS A 210 1.45 -16.96 6.40
CA CYS A 210 1.38 -17.99 5.36
C CYS A 210 1.81 -19.37 5.87
N GLU A 211 2.83 -19.46 6.74
CA GLU A 211 3.22 -20.75 7.33
C GLU A 211 2.09 -21.39 8.16
N GLN A 212 1.36 -20.59 8.94
CA GLN A 212 0.22 -21.09 9.72
C GLN A 212 -0.93 -21.52 8.81
N LEU A 213 -1.25 -20.72 7.79
CA LEU A 213 -2.37 -20.99 6.88
C LEU A 213 -2.11 -22.13 5.88
N LYS A 214 -0.86 -22.56 5.70
CA LYS A 214 -0.49 -23.62 4.76
C LYS A 214 -1.30 -24.89 5.03
N GLY A 215 -2.03 -25.36 4.01
CA GLY A 215 -2.91 -26.54 4.11
C GLY A 215 -4.28 -26.31 4.76
N HIS A 216 -4.57 -25.10 5.24
CA HIS A 216 -5.82 -24.75 5.94
C HIS A 216 -6.71 -23.78 5.16
N VAL A 217 -6.29 -23.37 3.95
CA VAL A 217 -7.06 -22.48 3.06
C VAL A 217 -8.05 -23.31 2.22
N LYS A 218 -9.27 -22.79 2.05
CA LYS A 218 -10.28 -23.40 1.17
C LYS A 218 -9.75 -23.52 -0.25
N LYS A 219 -9.91 -24.69 -0.87
CA LYS A 219 -9.54 -24.90 -2.28
C LYS A 219 -10.33 -23.94 -3.17
N GLY A 220 -9.61 -23.19 -4.00
CA GLY A 220 -10.20 -22.20 -4.91
C GLY A 220 -10.56 -20.86 -4.24
N ALA A 221 -10.10 -20.61 -3.00
CA ALA A 221 -10.19 -19.29 -2.40
C ALA A 221 -9.42 -18.25 -3.25
N ILE A 222 -9.93 -17.03 -3.25
CA ILE A 222 -9.33 -15.87 -3.92
C ILE A 222 -8.55 -15.08 -2.85
N GLY A 223 -7.25 -14.90 -3.05
CA GLY A 223 -6.44 -14.03 -2.20
C GLY A 223 -6.31 -12.63 -2.79
N VAL A 224 -6.31 -11.61 -1.93
CA VAL A 224 -6.02 -10.22 -2.31
C VAL A 224 -4.99 -9.64 -1.35
N SER A 225 -3.84 -9.23 -1.86
CA SER A 225 -2.84 -8.51 -1.06
C SER A 225 -3.08 -7.01 -1.10
N LEU A 226 -3.16 -6.40 0.08
CA LEU A 226 -3.18 -4.94 0.28
C LEU A 226 -1.85 -4.46 0.90
N ILE A 227 -0.85 -5.34 0.90
CA ILE A 227 0.45 -5.13 1.56
C ILE A 227 1.37 -4.39 0.58
N LYS A 228 1.78 -3.18 0.95
CA LYS A 228 2.71 -2.37 0.15
C LYS A 228 4.15 -2.67 0.57
N GLY A 229 4.89 -3.34 -0.29
CA GLY A 229 6.29 -3.72 -0.08
C GLY A 229 6.73 -4.77 -1.10
N VAL A 230 8.01 -5.10 -1.07
CA VAL A 230 8.59 -6.22 -1.82
C VAL A 230 9.43 -7.04 -0.85
N ASP A 231 9.86 -8.21 -1.28
CA ASP A 231 10.80 -9.04 -0.54
C ASP A 231 11.97 -9.42 -1.47
N GLU A 232 13.02 -9.96 -0.88
CA GLU A 232 14.22 -10.42 -1.58
C GLU A 232 14.27 -11.96 -1.55
N GLY A 233 14.38 -12.56 -2.74
CA GLY A 233 14.57 -14.00 -2.91
C GLY A 233 15.91 -14.34 -3.56
N PRO A 234 16.23 -15.65 -3.67
CA PRO A 234 17.45 -16.12 -4.34
C PRO A 234 17.62 -15.56 -5.76
N ASP A 235 16.51 -15.34 -6.48
CA ASP A 235 16.49 -14.88 -7.87
C ASP A 235 16.29 -13.35 -8.01
N GLY A 236 16.26 -12.61 -6.89
CA GLY A 236 16.07 -11.16 -6.85
C GLY A 236 14.73 -10.72 -6.28
N LEU A 237 14.00 -9.87 -7.01
CA LEU A 237 12.73 -9.28 -6.56
C LEU A 237 11.67 -10.36 -6.33
N ARG A 238 11.00 -10.32 -5.17
CA ARG A 238 9.79 -11.09 -4.90
C ARG A 238 8.65 -10.17 -4.52
N LEU A 239 7.52 -10.34 -5.20
CA LEU A 239 6.28 -9.67 -4.83
C LEU A 239 5.63 -10.39 -3.65
N ILE A 240 4.90 -9.66 -2.81
CA ILE A 240 4.22 -10.24 -1.65
C ILE A 240 3.12 -11.19 -2.11
N SER A 241 2.41 -10.85 -3.19
CA SER A 241 1.42 -11.73 -3.81
C SER A 241 2.03 -13.05 -4.29
N ASP A 242 3.23 -13.04 -4.89
CA ASP A 242 3.95 -14.26 -5.29
C ASP A 242 4.29 -15.12 -4.06
N ILE A 243 4.76 -14.52 -2.96
CA ILE A 243 5.07 -15.24 -1.72
C ILE A 243 3.83 -15.94 -1.17
N ILE A 244 2.68 -15.25 -1.17
CA ILE A 244 1.41 -15.81 -0.70
C ILE A 244 0.95 -16.93 -1.64
N HIS A 245 1.01 -16.71 -2.96
CA HIS A 245 0.65 -17.69 -3.97
C HIS A 245 1.46 -18.99 -3.82
N GLU A 246 2.79 -18.88 -3.74
CA GLU A 246 3.67 -20.05 -3.62
C GLU A 246 3.46 -20.83 -2.33
N LYS A 247 3.18 -20.15 -1.21
CA LYS A 247 2.99 -20.82 0.09
C LYS A 247 1.61 -21.44 0.25
N LEU A 248 0.57 -20.79 -0.27
CA LEU A 248 -0.82 -21.17 -0.03
C LEU A 248 -1.50 -21.86 -1.23
N GLY A 249 -0.92 -21.77 -2.43
CA GLY A 249 -1.46 -22.38 -3.65
C GLY A 249 -2.80 -21.78 -4.10
N ILE A 250 -3.02 -20.48 -3.84
CA ILE A 250 -4.25 -19.76 -4.21
C ILE A 250 -3.96 -18.67 -5.24
N GLU A 251 -4.95 -18.36 -6.08
CA GLU A 251 -4.86 -17.25 -7.02
C GLU A 251 -4.84 -15.92 -6.27
N MET A 252 -3.89 -15.05 -6.63
CA MET A 252 -3.66 -13.78 -5.96
C MET A 252 -4.03 -12.60 -6.86
N SER A 253 -4.73 -11.66 -6.25
CA SER A 253 -4.95 -10.30 -6.74
C SER A 253 -4.30 -9.31 -5.79
N VAL A 254 -4.26 -8.03 -6.18
CA VAL A 254 -3.71 -6.96 -5.36
C VAL A 254 -4.63 -5.74 -5.37
N LEU A 255 -4.59 -4.95 -4.31
CA LEU A 255 -5.28 -3.65 -4.25
C LEU A 255 -4.28 -2.59 -3.77
N MET A 256 -3.96 -1.66 -4.67
CA MET A 256 -3.02 -0.56 -4.44
C MET A 256 -3.65 0.76 -4.91
N GLY A 257 -3.29 1.87 -4.25
CA GLY A 257 -3.87 3.17 -4.55
C GLY A 257 -3.52 4.24 -3.52
N ALA A 258 -3.89 5.48 -3.84
CA ALA A 258 -3.78 6.67 -2.99
C ALA A 258 -4.76 6.65 -1.80
N ASN A 259 -4.56 5.72 -0.86
CA ASN A 259 -5.59 5.33 0.12
C ASN A 259 -5.10 5.57 1.55
N ILE A 260 -5.21 6.80 2.07
CA ILE A 260 -4.92 7.06 3.49
C ILE A 260 -6.07 6.49 4.32
N ALA A 261 -5.75 5.52 5.18
CA ALA A 261 -6.74 4.74 5.91
C ALA A 261 -7.77 5.57 6.70
N ASN A 262 -7.33 6.63 7.37
CA ASN A 262 -8.24 7.50 8.13
C ASN A 262 -9.22 8.23 7.20
N GLU A 263 -8.76 8.74 6.05
CA GLU A 263 -9.63 9.41 5.09
C GLU A 263 -10.65 8.45 4.47
N VAL A 264 -10.22 7.21 4.21
CA VAL A 264 -11.12 6.14 3.75
C VAL A 264 -12.15 5.79 4.83
N ALA A 265 -11.75 5.72 6.10
CA ALA A 265 -12.65 5.45 7.22
C ALA A 265 -13.65 6.60 7.50
N GLU A 266 -13.24 7.83 7.20
CA GLU A 266 -14.05 9.06 7.17
C GLU A 266 -14.95 9.15 5.91
N GLU A 267 -14.89 8.16 5.02
CA GLU A 267 -15.68 8.11 3.78
C GLU A 267 -15.41 9.29 2.84
N LYS A 268 -14.20 9.88 2.90
CA LYS A 268 -13.77 10.87 1.93
C LYS A 268 -13.56 10.22 0.56
N PHE A 269 -13.86 10.98 -0.49
CA PHE A 269 -13.71 10.51 -1.86
C PHE A 269 -12.25 10.17 -2.17
N CYS A 270 -12.03 8.97 -2.67
CA CYS A 270 -10.77 8.48 -3.21
C CYS A 270 -11.00 7.31 -4.17
N GLU A 271 -9.92 6.84 -4.76
CA GLU A 271 -9.93 5.78 -5.77
C GLU A 271 -8.76 4.82 -5.57
N THR A 272 -8.93 3.58 -6.01
CA THR A 272 -7.90 2.53 -5.92
C THR A 272 -7.90 1.68 -7.19
N THR A 273 -6.79 0.98 -7.39
CA THR A 273 -6.61 0.02 -8.48
C THR A 273 -6.56 -1.41 -7.91
N ILE A 274 -7.35 -2.31 -8.48
CA ILE A 274 -7.23 -3.75 -8.26
C ILE A 274 -6.50 -4.38 -9.44
N GLY A 275 -5.37 -5.02 -9.17
CA GLY A 275 -4.67 -5.86 -10.13
C GLY A 275 -5.16 -7.30 -10.03
N CYS A 276 -5.82 -7.81 -11.07
CA CYS A 276 -6.39 -9.16 -11.07
C CYS A 276 -6.35 -9.78 -12.47
N LYS A 277 -5.60 -10.88 -12.61
CA LYS A 277 -5.44 -11.61 -13.90
C LYS A 277 -6.75 -12.26 -14.37
N ASN A 278 -7.57 -12.76 -13.44
CA ASN A 278 -8.86 -13.35 -13.74
C ASN A 278 -9.98 -12.29 -13.73
N ALA A 279 -10.59 -12.03 -14.90
CA ALA A 279 -11.62 -10.99 -15.03
C ALA A 279 -12.86 -11.22 -14.15
N GLN A 280 -13.26 -12.48 -13.92
CA GLN A 280 -14.40 -12.81 -13.07
C GLN A 280 -14.10 -12.49 -11.60
N TYR A 281 -12.89 -12.83 -11.13
CA TYR A 281 -12.45 -12.47 -9.78
C TYR A 281 -12.34 -10.96 -9.63
N GLY A 282 -11.83 -10.26 -10.64
CA GLY A 282 -11.74 -8.80 -10.64
C GLY A 282 -13.09 -8.13 -10.41
N GLN A 283 -14.15 -8.62 -11.05
CA GLN A 283 -15.51 -8.09 -10.85
C GLN A 283 -16.07 -8.39 -9.46
N ILE A 284 -15.85 -9.60 -8.93
CA ILE A 284 -16.23 -9.96 -7.54
C ILE A 284 -15.52 -9.04 -6.55
N LEU A 285 -14.22 -8.83 -6.71
CA LEU A 285 -13.42 -7.99 -5.81
C LEU A 285 -13.82 -6.51 -5.92
N LYS A 286 -14.17 -6.04 -7.13
CA LYS A 286 -14.72 -4.70 -7.33
C LYS A 286 -16.04 -4.52 -6.59
N GLU A 287 -16.95 -5.49 -6.63
CA GLU A 287 -18.21 -5.45 -5.88
C GLU A 287 -17.98 -5.44 -4.37
N LEU A 288 -17.04 -6.25 -3.87
CA LEU A 288 -16.70 -6.29 -2.45
C LEU A 288 -16.13 -4.96 -1.94
N MET A 289 -15.29 -4.31 -2.74
CA MET A 289 -14.50 -3.17 -2.29
C MET A 289 -15.08 -1.80 -2.68
N GLN A 290 -15.84 -1.69 -3.76
CA GLN A 290 -16.28 -0.39 -4.25
C GLN A 290 -17.39 0.21 -3.37
N THR A 291 -17.28 1.50 -3.10
CA THR A 291 -18.33 2.33 -2.49
C THR A 291 -18.57 3.59 -3.34
N PRO A 292 -19.52 4.48 -2.98
CA PRO A 292 -19.63 5.79 -3.61
C PRO A 292 -18.35 6.64 -3.49
N ASN A 293 -17.64 6.52 -2.37
CA ASN A 293 -16.44 7.34 -2.06
C ASN A 293 -15.12 6.55 -2.15
N PHE A 294 -15.16 5.25 -2.42
CA PHE A 294 -13.99 4.41 -2.67
C PHE A 294 -14.17 3.74 -4.03
N ARG A 295 -13.71 4.41 -5.09
CA ARG A 295 -13.92 3.99 -6.48
C ARG A 295 -12.84 2.99 -6.91
N VAL A 296 -13.22 1.94 -7.63
CA VAL A 296 -12.31 0.85 -7.97
C VAL A 296 -12.17 0.71 -9.49
N THR A 297 -10.95 0.84 -9.98
CA THR A 297 -10.56 0.41 -11.34
C THR A 297 -9.90 -0.96 -11.26
N VAL A 298 -10.29 -1.89 -12.15
CA VAL A 298 -9.69 -3.23 -12.22
C VAL A 298 -8.81 -3.29 -13.46
N VAL A 299 -7.57 -3.72 -13.30
CA VAL A 299 -6.60 -3.94 -14.37
C VAL A 299 -6.03 -5.36 -14.27
N GLN A 300 -5.49 -5.89 -15.36
CA GLN A 300 -4.95 -7.26 -15.40
C GLN A 300 -3.48 -7.36 -14.96
N GLU A 301 -2.74 -6.25 -15.01
CA GLU A 301 -1.30 -6.18 -14.72
C GLU A 301 -1.02 -6.15 -13.21
N ALA A 302 -1.36 -7.24 -12.51
CA ALA A 302 -1.26 -7.35 -11.05
C ALA A 302 0.17 -7.06 -10.52
N ASP A 303 1.19 -7.62 -11.17
CA ASP A 303 2.59 -7.40 -10.82
C ASP A 303 2.95 -5.90 -10.87
N THR A 304 2.50 -5.19 -11.92
CA THR A 304 2.74 -3.75 -12.13
C THR A 304 2.00 -2.90 -11.09
N VAL A 305 0.76 -3.27 -10.75
CA VAL A 305 -0.01 -2.59 -9.69
C VAL A 305 0.67 -2.73 -8.34
N GLU A 306 1.14 -3.94 -8.01
CA GLU A 306 1.78 -4.23 -6.73
C GLU A 306 3.12 -3.51 -6.57
N ILE A 307 3.98 -3.57 -7.59
CA ILE A 307 5.31 -2.97 -7.52
C ILE A 307 5.23 -1.44 -7.38
N CYS A 308 4.23 -0.79 -8.00
CA CYS A 308 4.02 0.65 -7.82
C CYS A 308 3.82 1.03 -6.35
N GLY A 309 3.02 0.25 -5.61
CA GLY A 309 2.75 0.48 -4.19
C GLY A 309 3.99 0.40 -3.30
N ALA A 310 4.98 -0.42 -3.69
CA ALA A 310 6.26 -0.53 -2.99
C ALA A 310 7.22 0.61 -3.35
N LEU A 311 7.51 0.78 -4.65
CA LEU A 311 8.56 1.70 -5.14
C LEU A 311 8.27 3.17 -4.82
N LYS A 312 7.01 3.58 -4.82
CA LYS A 312 6.61 4.96 -4.52
C LYS A 312 7.10 5.44 -3.14
N ASN A 313 7.30 4.53 -2.19
CA ASN A 313 7.79 4.89 -0.86
C ASN A 313 9.25 5.36 -0.88
N ILE A 314 10.07 4.85 -1.81
CA ILE A 314 11.45 5.30 -2.02
C ILE A 314 11.44 6.73 -2.54
N VAL A 315 10.63 7.01 -3.56
CA VAL A 315 10.50 8.36 -4.15
C VAL A 315 10.00 9.36 -3.10
N ALA A 316 9.07 8.96 -2.24
CA ALA A 316 8.57 9.80 -1.15
C ALA A 316 9.65 10.15 -0.10
N VAL A 317 10.64 9.28 0.12
CA VAL A 317 11.81 9.62 0.93
C VAL A 317 12.65 10.69 0.24
N GLY A 318 12.93 10.53 -1.06
CA GLY A 318 13.61 11.57 -1.85
C GLY A 318 12.88 12.92 -1.84
N ALA A 319 11.55 12.93 -1.96
CA ALA A 319 10.73 14.13 -1.85
C ALA A 319 10.82 14.78 -0.46
N GLY A 320 10.85 13.97 0.61
CA GLY A 320 11.05 14.46 1.97
C GLY A 320 12.45 15.04 2.19
N PHE A 321 13.50 14.48 1.58
CA PHE A 321 14.82 15.11 1.59
C PHE A 321 14.80 16.50 0.96
N CYS A 322 14.08 16.68 -0.15
CA CYS A 322 13.92 18.00 -0.77
C CYS A 322 13.22 19.00 0.17
N ASP A 323 12.17 18.57 0.87
CA ASP A 323 11.49 19.41 1.87
C ASP A 323 12.42 19.79 3.02
N GLY A 324 13.23 18.84 3.49
CA GLY A 324 14.16 19.08 4.58
C GLY A 324 15.31 20.02 4.23
N LEU A 325 15.72 20.03 2.96
CA LEU A 325 16.73 20.93 2.40
C LEU A 325 16.17 22.31 2.00
N GLY A 326 14.87 22.54 2.13
CA GLY A 326 14.22 23.82 1.82
C GLY A 326 14.06 24.09 0.32
N PHE A 327 14.05 23.05 -0.52
CA PHE A 327 13.74 23.22 -1.95
C PHE A 327 12.25 23.47 -2.18
N GLY A 328 11.95 24.18 -3.27
CA GLY A 328 10.57 24.48 -3.67
C GLY A 328 9.90 23.38 -4.50
N ASP A 329 8.65 23.64 -4.89
CA ASP A 329 7.79 22.66 -5.57
C ASP A 329 8.33 22.19 -6.92
N ASN A 330 9.06 23.03 -7.66
CA ASN A 330 9.68 22.64 -8.93
C ASN A 330 10.68 21.49 -8.76
N THR A 331 11.53 21.55 -7.72
CA THR A 331 12.50 20.49 -7.43
C THR A 331 11.79 19.23 -6.97
N LYS A 332 10.77 19.37 -6.11
CA LYS A 332 9.96 18.22 -5.66
C LYS A 332 9.23 17.56 -6.84
N ALA A 333 8.68 18.34 -7.75
CA ALA A 333 8.03 17.84 -8.96
C ALA A 333 9.03 17.07 -9.86
N ALA A 334 10.27 17.55 -9.99
CA ALA A 334 11.32 16.84 -10.70
C ALA A 334 11.66 15.50 -10.04
N VAL A 335 11.76 15.43 -8.71
CA VAL A 335 11.94 14.17 -7.96
C VAL A 335 10.79 13.20 -8.20
N ILE A 336 9.54 13.68 -8.13
CA ILE A 336 8.36 12.84 -8.38
C ILE A 336 8.38 12.30 -9.81
N ARG A 337 8.65 13.16 -10.80
CA ARG A 337 8.69 12.77 -12.22
C ARG A 337 9.79 11.76 -12.50
N LEU A 338 11.01 12.01 -12.04
CA LEU A 338 12.16 11.13 -12.24
C LEU A 338 11.99 9.81 -11.49
N GLY A 339 11.47 9.86 -10.26
CA GLY A 339 11.10 8.68 -9.50
C GLY A 339 10.04 7.83 -10.21
N LEU A 340 9.04 8.47 -10.84
CA LEU A 340 8.06 7.74 -11.66
C LEU A 340 8.71 7.06 -12.87
N MET A 341 9.69 7.71 -13.52
CA MET A 341 10.43 7.09 -14.63
C MET A 341 11.24 5.88 -14.16
N GLU A 342 11.93 5.99 -13.02
CA GLU A 342 12.62 4.85 -12.40
C GLU A 342 11.65 3.73 -12.00
N MET A 343 10.45 4.06 -11.50
CA MET A 343 9.41 3.07 -11.22
C MET A 343 9.01 2.30 -12.49
N ILE A 344 8.78 3.00 -13.60
CA ILE A 344 8.45 2.39 -14.90
C ILE A 344 9.60 1.52 -15.39
N GLY A 345 10.82 2.05 -15.37
CA GLY A 345 12.03 1.34 -15.80
C GLY A 345 12.26 0.07 -14.99
N PHE A 346 12.08 0.15 -13.66
CA PHE A 346 12.26 -0.98 -12.76
C PHE A 346 11.20 -2.05 -13.04
N ALA A 347 9.92 -1.69 -13.09
CA ALA A 347 8.86 -2.65 -13.37
C ALA A 347 9.07 -3.38 -14.70
N LYS A 348 9.43 -2.66 -15.78
CA LYS A 348 9.73 -3.26 -17.10
C LYS A 348 10.85 -4.30 -17.08
N LEU A 349 11.79 -4.17 -16.14
CA LEU A 349 12.95 -5.06 -16.03
C LEU A 349 12.69 -6.25 -15.09
N PHE A 350 11.80 -6.11 -14.11
CA PHE A 350 11.67 -7.05 -13.00
C PHE A 350 10.30 -7.72 -12.85
N CYS A 351 9.22 -7.16 -13.43
CA CYS A 351 7.92 -7.80 -13.44
C CYS A 351 7.88 -8.96 -14.45
N LYS A 352 7.16 -10.04 -14.13
CA LYS A 352 7.04 -11.23 -14.99
C LYS A 352 5.99 -11.02 -16.09
N GLY A 353 4.94 -10.25 -15.78
CA GLY A 353 3.86 -9.93 -16.71
C GLY A 353 4.14 -8.72 -17.61
N PRO A 354 3.20 -8.40 -18.52
CA PRO A 354 3.26 -7.16 -19.27
C PRO A 354 3.30 -5.94 -18.34
N VAL A 355 4.00 -4.91 -18.80
CA VAL A 355 4.13 -3.63 -18.12
C VAL A 355 3.78 -2.51 -19.09
N THR A 356 2.55 -2.01 -19.01
CA THR A 356 2.11 -0.86 -19.80
C THR A 356 2.30 0.45 -19.04
N PRO A 357 2.78 1.52 -19.71
CA PRO A 357 2.84 2.85 -19.09
C PRO A 357 1.49 3.36 -18.58
N SER A 358 0.37 2.92 -19.18
CA SER A 358 -0.99 3.29 -18.73
C SER A 358 -1.29 2.86 -17.30
N THR A 359 -0.78 1.72 -16.82
CA THR A 359 -0.99 1.28 -15.43
C THR A 359 -0.34 2.23 -14.41
N PHE A 360 0.69 2.98 -14.80
CA PHE A 360 1.30 4.00 -13.94
C PHE A 360 0.46 5.29 -13.85
N LEU A 361 -0.51 5.46 -14.75
CA LEU A 361 -1.48 6.57 -14.70
C LEU A 361 -2.70 6.23 -13.83
N GLU A 362 -2.88 4.97 -13.46
CA GLU A 362 -3.90 4.53 -12.51
C GLU A 362 -3.56 4.97 -11.08
N SER A 363 -4.54 4.87 -10.16
CA SER A 363 -4.38 5.26 -8.76
C SER A 363 -3.18 4.59 -8.06
N CYS A 364 -2.86 3.33 -8.39
CA CYS A 364 -1.69 2.64 -7.82
C CYS A 364 -0.34 3.27 -8.18
N GLY A 365 -0.26 3.99 -9.31
CA GLY A 365 0.96 4.62 -9.80
C GLY A 365 1.04 6.08 -9.37
N VAL A 366 0.67 6.99 -10.28
CA VAL A 366 0.88 8.43 -10.13
C VAL A 366 0.12 9.02 -8.92
N ALA A 367 -1.11 8.57 -8.64
CA ALA A 367 -1.88 9.14 -7.52
C ALA A 367 -1.28 8.75 -6.16
N ASP A 368 -0.98 7.46 -5.93
CA ASP A 368 -0.35 6.99 -4.68
C ASP A 368 1.03 7.62 -4.50
N LEU A 369 1.78 7.78 -5.60
CA LEU A 369 3.06 8.48 -5.59
C LEU A 369 2.92 9.94 -5.13
N ILE A 370 2.00 10.70 -5.73
CA ILE A 370 1.78 12.11 -5.38
C ILE A 370 1.35 12.24 -3.92
N THR A 371 0.28 11.55 -3.50
CA THR A 371 -0.23 11.68 -2.12
C THR A 371 0.84 11.31 -1.09
N THR A 372 1.67 10.31 -1.39
CA THR A 372 2.74 9.90 -0.49
C THR A 372 3.88 10.92 -0.44
N CYS A 373 4.23 11.55 -1.56
CA CYS A 373 5.27 12.57 -1.62
C CYS A 373 4.86 13.91 -0.98
N TYR A 374 3.58 14.16 -0.76
CA TYR A 374 3.08 15.37 -0.07
C TYR A 374 2.64 15.11 1.38
N GLY A 375 1.97 13.99 1.65
CA GLY A 375 1.35 13.71 2.96
C GLY A 375 1.85 12.45 3.68
N GLY A 376 2.70 11.64 3.04
CA GLY A 376 3.10 10.34 3.56
C GLY A 376 4.06 10.39 4.75
N ARG A 377 4.01 9.34 5.60
CA ARG A 377 4.95 9.13 6.71
C ARG A 377 6.42 9.10 6.25
N ASN A 378 6.70 8.49 5.08
CA ASN A 378 8.03 8.48 4.48
C ASN A 378 8.57 9.88 4.22
N ARG A 379 7.75 10.75 3.60
CA ARG A 379 8.11 12.15 3.37
C ARG A 379 8.37 12.89 4.68
N LYS A 380 7.45 12.77 5.66
CA LYS A 380 7.54 13.46 6.96
C LYS A 380 8.82 13.10 7.75
N VAL A 381 9.18 11.82 7.79
CA VAL A 381 10.39 11.39 8.51
C VAL A 381 11.65 11.74 7.71
N ALA A 382 11.64 11.60 6.38
CA ALA A 382 12.78 11.99 5.55
C ALA A 382 13.07 13.50 5.62
N GLU A 383 12.03 14.33 5.72
CA GLU A 383 12.18 15.77 5.99
C GLU A 383 12.86 16.03 7.34
N ALA A 384 12.41 15.37 8.41
CA ALA A 384 13.00 15.51 9.73
C ALA A 384 14.46 14.99 9.76
N PHE A 385 14.74 13.90 9.05
CA PHE A 385 16.08 13.35 8.87
C PHE A 385 17.02 14.39 8.25
N ALA A 386 16.61 14.98 7.13
CA ALA A 386 17.37 16.00 6.42
C ALA A 386 17.60 17.28 7.25
N LYS A 387 16.63 17.68 8.09
CA LYS A 387 16.73 18.87 8.95
C LYS A 387 17.59 18.68 10.19
N THR A 388 17.58 17.48 10.78
CA THR A 388 18.13 17.25 12.13
C THR A 388 19.37 16.39 12.15
N GLY A 389 19.63 15.58 11.11
CA GLY A 389 20.71 14.60 11.08
C GLY A 389 20.52 13.41 12.02
N LYS A 390 19.38 13.30 12.71
CA LYS A 390 19.02 12.11 13.51
C LYS A 390 18.90 10.88 12.61
N SER A 391 19.13 9.69 13.16
CA SER A 391 18.96 8.46 12.40
C SER A 391 17.48 8.19 12.09
N ILE A 392 17.22 7.45 10.99
CA ILE A 392 15.86 7.01 10.64
C ILE A 392 15.22 6.25 11.81
N GLU A 393 15.96 5.37 12.48
CA GLU A 393 15.46 4.59 13.62
C GLU A 393 15.02 5.46 14.80
N GLN A 394 15.79 6.52 15.11
CA GLN A 394 15.41 7.47 16.16
C GLN A 394 14.11 8.19 15.79
N LEU A 395 14.01 8.69 14.56
CA LEU A 395 12.84 9.42 14.08
C LEU A 395 11.60 8.52 13.97
N GLU A 396 11.74 7.24 13.59
CA GLU A 396 10.64 6.27 13.65
C GLU A 396 10.06 6.17 15.06
N LYS A 397 10.93 6.03 16.07
CA LYS A 397 10.52 5.90 17.47
C LYS A 397 9.84 7.16 17.99
N GLU A 398 10.37 8.33 17.61
CA GLU A 398 9.85 9.63 18.06
C GLU A 398 8.54 10.04 17.36
N MET A 399 8.36 9.69 16.08
CA MET A 399 7.32 10.29 15.24
C MET A 399 6.19 9.34 14.85
N LEU A 400 6.39 8.02 14.93
CA LEU A 400 5.48 7.03 14.31
C LEU A 400 4.73 6.15 15.31
N ASN A 401 4.87 6.36 16.61
CA ASN A 401 4.13 5.65 17.67
C ASN A 401 4.09 4.12 17.47
N GLY A 402 5.23 3.52 17.14
CA GLY A 402 5.38 2.08 16.91
C GLY A 402 5.15 1.61 15.47
N GLN A 403 4.76 2.48 14.54
CA GLN A 403 4.70 2.16 13.11
C GLN A 403 6.10 2.23 12.47
N LYS A 404 6.33 1.42 11.43
CA LYS A 404 7.61 1.33 10.71
C LYS A 404 7.58 2.05 9.36
N LEU A 405 8.71 2.62 8.94
CA LEU A 405 8.88 3.16 7.59
C LEU A 405 9.21 2.05 6.62
N GLN A 406 8.57 2.13 5.45
CA GLN A 406 8.79 1.16 4.39
C GLN A 406 9.80 1.68 3.37
N GLY A 407 9.85 3.00 3.12
CA GLY A 407 10.69 3.59 2.07
C GLY A 407 12.17 3.23 2.18
N PRO A 408 12.84 3.48 3.33
CA PRO A 408 14.24 3.09 3.52
C PRO A 408 14.44 1.58 3.35
N GLN A 409 13.60 0.74 3.98
CA GLN A 409 13.71 -0.72 3.89
C GLN A 409 13.61 -1.21 2.43
N THR A 410 12.60 -0.75 1.70
CA THR A 410 12.39 -1.04 0.28
C THR A 410 13.58 -0.57 -0.58
N SER A 411 14.19 0.58 -0.25
CA SER A 411 15.40 1.03 -0.96
C SER A 411 16.60 0.12 -0.73
N ALA A 412 16.73 -0.49 0.45
CA ALA A 412 17.80 -1.44 0.75
C ALA A 412 17.61 -2.77 0.01
N GLU A 413 16.38 -3.28 -0.05
CA GLU A 413 16.02 -4.46 -0.86
C GLU A 413 16.32 -4.21 -2.34
N LEU A 414 15.86 -3.08 -2.88
CA LEU A 414 16.12 -2.71 -4.26
C LEU A 414 17.61 -2.58 -4.55
N HIS A 415 18.38 -1.94 -3.68
CA HIS A 415 19.81 -1.75 -3.91
C HIS A 415 20.55 -3.09 -4.02
N ARG A 416 20.19 -4.09 -3.21
CA ARG A 416 20.79 -5.44 -3.32
C ARG A 416 20.45 -6.12 -4.64
N ILE A 417 19.19 -6.03 -5.10
CA ILE A 417 18.74 -6.57 -6.39
C ILE A 417 19.48 -5.88 -7.56
N LEU A 418 19.62 -4.56 -7.50
CA LEU A 418 20.31 -3.80 -8.53
C LEU A 418 21.82 -4.10 -8.54
N LYS A 419 22.42 -4.24 -7.36
CA LYS A 419 23.85 -4.58 -7.20
C LYS A 419 24.16 -5.96 -7.75
N SER A 420 23.34 -6.97 -7.46
CA SER A 420 23.56 -8.34 -7.96
C SER A 420 23.45 -8.45 -9.49
N LYS A 421 22.79 -7.49 -10.14
CA LYS A 421 22.62 -7.42 -11.60
C LYS A 421 23.48 -6.36 -12.29
N ASN A 422 24.37 -5.67 -11.57
CA ASN A 422 25.18 -4.56 -12.08
C ASN A 422 24.33 -3.43 -12.73
N MET A 423 23.20 -3.08 -12.10
CA MET A 423 22.23 -2.10 -12.60
C MET A 423 22.08 -0.87 -11.69
N VAL A 424 22.93 -0.71 -10.66
CA VAL A 424 22.85 0.39 -9.70
C VAL A 424 22.82 1.76 -10.39
N GLU A 425 23.70 1.98 -11.38
CA GLU A 425 23.79 3.23 -12.14
C GLU A 425 22.56 3.54 -12.99
N LYS A 426 21.70 2.56 -13.27
CA LYS A 426 20.45 2.77 -14.04
C LYS A 426 19.34 3.44 -13.21
N PHE A 427 19.46 3.42 -11.88
CA PHE A 427 18.45 3.92 -10.94
C PHE A 427 19.09 4.86 -9.91
N PRO A 428 19.60 6.03 -10.34
CA PRO A 428 20.34 6.93 -9.49
C PRO A 428 19.53 7.50 -8.31
N LEU A 429 18.22 7.77 -8.47
CA LEU A 429 17.38 8.27 -7.38
C LEU A 429 17.13 7.17 -6.35
N PHE A 430 16.73 5.96 -6.75
CA PHE A 430 16.57 4.85 -5.82
C PHE A 430 17.87 4.53 -5.07
N THR A 431 18.99 4.54 -5.79
CA THR A 431 20.32 4.33 -5.20
C THR A 431 20.70 5.44 -4.23
N ALA A 432 20.50 6.71 -4.58
CA ALA A 432 20.82 7.83 -3.71
C ALA A 432 20.02 7.78 -2.40
N VAL A 433 18.73 7.44 -2.47
CA VAL A 433 17.89 7.27 -1.27
C VAL A 433 18.47 6.22 -0.34
N TYR A 434 18.86 5.05 -0.87
CA TYR A 434 19.50 4.00 -0.08
C TYR A 434 20.82 4.47 0.56
N GLN A 435 21.71 5.07 -0.23
CA GLN A 435 23.04 5.47 0.25
C GLN A 435 22.97 6.58 1.31
N ILE A 436 22.02 7.51 1.18
CA ILE A 436 21.77 8.55 2.20
C ILE A 436 21.23 7.90 3.48
N CYS A 437 20.29 6.96 3.38
CA CYS A 437 19.68 6.31 4.55
C CYS A 437 20.65 5.38 5.31
N TYR A 438 21.53 4.66 4.60
CA TYR A 438 22.29 3.54 5.16
C TYR A 438 23.82 3.65 5.06
N GLU A 439 24.35 4.41 4.10
CA GLU A 439 25.80 4.50 3.87
C GLU A 439 26.40 5.86 4.29
N GLY A 440 25.59 6.71 4.93
CA GLY A 440 26.04 8.00 5.46
C GLY A 440 26.39 9.02 4.38
N LYS A 441 25.87 8.86 3.15
CA LYS A 441 26.03 9.89 2.12
C LYS A 441 25.32 11.19 2.54
N PRO A 442 25.90 12.36 2.24
CA PRO A 442 25.26 13.64 2.52
C PRO A 442 23.88 13.72 1.85
N VAL A 443 22.87 14.20 2.57
CA VAL A 443 21.50 14.32 2.03
C VAL A 443 21.42 15.22 0.79
N THR A 444 22.36 16.16 0.62
CA THR A 444 22.50 17.01 -0.57
C THR A 444 22.77 16.23 -1.86
N ASP A 445 23.23 14.99 -1.77
CA ASP A 445 23.48 14.13 -2.93
C ASP A 445 22.19 13.75 -3.67
N VAL A 446 21.02 13.93 -3.03
CA VAL A 446 19.71 13.79 -3.70
C VAL A 446 19.58 14.74 -4.89
N ILE A 447 20.26 15.89 -4.92
CA ILE A 447 20.21 16.81 -6.08
C ILE A 447 21.21 16.40 -7.15
N LYS A 448 22.39 15.94 -6.74
CA LYS A 448 23.44 15.51 -7.68
C LYS A 448 22.99 14.32 -8.52
N CYS A 449 22.20 13.41 -7.94
CA CYS A 449 21.67 12.27 -8.69
C CYS A 449 20.64 12.70 -9.75
N LEU A 450 19.85 13.75 -9.49
CA LEU A 450 18.88 14.30 -10.45
C LEU A 450 19.57 15.04 -11.60
N GLN A 451 20.65 15.78 -11.30
CA GLN A 451 21.42 16.53 -12.31
C GLN A 451 22.06 15.62 -13.36
N ASN A 452 22.39 14.39 -13.00
CA ASN A 452 23.06 13.40 -13.86
C ASN A 452 22.13 12.23 -14.22
N HIS A 453 20.80 12.43 -14.15
CA HIS A 453 19.85 11.35 -14.33
C HIS A 453 19.79 10.88 -15.80
N PRO A 454 19.78 9.56 -16.08
CA PRO A 454 19.78 9.00 -17.45
C PRO A 454 18.67 9.50 -18.38
N GLU A 455 17.50 9.83 -17.85
CA GLU A 455 16.39 10.47 -18.61
C GLU A 455 16.73 11.84 -19.25
N HIS A 456 17.91 12.40 -18.97
CA HIS A 456 18.41 13.65 -19.53
C HIS A 456 19.65 13.48 -20.42
N MET A 457 20.17 12.25 -20.53
CA MET A 457 21.32 11.88 -21.36
C MET A 457 20.85 11.12 -22.59
#